data_AF-A0A2S3WQB1-F1
#
_entry.id   AF-A0A2S3WQB1-F1
#
_cell.length_a   1.000
_cell.length_b   1.000
_cell.length_c   1.000
_cell.angle_alpha   90.00
_cell.angle_beta   90.00
_cell.angle_gamma   90.00
#
_symmetry.space_group_name_H-M   'P 1'
#
loop_
_entity.id
_entity.type
_entity.pdbx_description
1 polymer ?
#
loop_
_entity_poly.entity_id
_entity_poly.type
_entity_poly.pdbx_seq_one_letter_code
_entity_poly.pdbx_strand_id
1 'polypeptide(L)'
;MSKRDVSPAAMEIIESMGLKRVLGRANSIVSRSAAKAPAPHTNQGIKASGVSIPATGPINRLMYLEARRWAVDLVASLRGSPVEVVVERLAGATAGRPGSYVAGIESVINELKTTDVTDQRDNQNLARQTGRKV
;
A
#
# COMPACT_ATOMS: atom_id res chain seq x y z
N MET A 1 22.57 -7.76 68.53
CA MET A 1 21.57 -7.86 67.44
C MET A 1 20.96 -6.49 67.22
N SER A 2 21.47 -5.74 66.24
CA SER A 2 21.07 -4.35 65.99
C SER A 2 19.90 -4.32 65.01
N LYS A 3 18.72 -3.88 65.49
CA LYS A 3 17.56 -3.58 64.65
C LYS A 3 17.88 -2.26 63.94
N ARG A 4 18.04 -2.32 62.62
CA ARG A 4 18.22 -1.10 61.81
C ARG A 4 16.84 -0.52 61.56
N ASP A 5 16.54 0.58 62.25
CA ASP A 5 15.37 1.39 62.00
C ASP A 5 15.46 1.97 60.58
N VAL A 6 14.50 1.62 59.74
CA VAL A 6 14.42 2.11 58.36
C VAL A 6 13.90 3.54 58.41
N SER A 7 14.65 4.48 57.84
CA SER A 7 14.30 5.91 57.83
C SER A 7 12.90 6.14 57.24
N PRO A 8 12.07 7.02 57.82
CA PRO A 8 10.70 7.29 57.33
C PRO A 8 10.67 7.71 55.85
N ALA A 9 11.72 8.40 55.36
CA ALA A 9 11.86 8.74 53.94
C ALA A 9 12.01 7.50 53.04
N ALA A 10 12.66 6.43 53.53
CA ALA A 10 12.76 5.17 52.79
C ALA A 10 11.43 4.41 52.76
N MET A 11 10.58 4.58 53.77
CA MET A 11 9.22 4.01 53.80
C MET A 11 8.33 4.66 52.72
N GLU A 12 8.39 5.99 52.57
CA GLU A 12 7.65 6.76 51.56
C GLU A 12 8.08 6.40 50.12
N ILE A 13 9.38 6.16 49.91
CA ILE A 13 9.90 5.71 48.61
C ILE A 13 9.39 4.28 48.28
N ILE A 14 9.33 3.37 49.26
CA ILE A 14 8.80 2.02 49.04
C ILE A 14 7.30 2.07 48.74
N GLU A 15 6.55 2.91 49.44
CA GLU A 15 5.11 3.09 49.24
C GLU A 15 4.80 3.67 47.85
N SER A 16 5.57 4.67 47.41
CA SER A 16 5.43 5.25 46.06
C SER A 16 5.86 4.31 44.91
N MET A 17 6.76 3.35 45.17
CA MET A 17 7.15 2.32 44.19
C MET A 17 6.19 1.12 44.14
N GLY A 18 5.45 0.84 45.23
CA GLY A 18 4.51 -0.27 45.32
C GLY A 18 3.31 -0.16 44.38
N LEU A 19 2.85 1.06 44.12
CA LEU A 19 1.65 1.34 43.31
C LEU A 19 1.90 1.44 41.80
N LYS A 20 3.15 1.57 41.34
CA LYS A 20 3.47 1.76 39.90
C LYS A 20 3.69 0.45 39.12
N ARG A 21 3.68 -0.72 39.79
CA ARG A 21 3.91 -2.03 39.15
C ARG A 21 2.67 -2.78 38.67
N VAL A 22 1.47 -2.22 38.82
CA VAL A 22 0.21 -2.92 38.49
C VAL A 22 -0.33 -2.58 37.09
N LEU A 23 0.19 -1.57 36.40
CA LEU A 23 -0.29 -1.19 35.05
C LEU A 23 0.66 -1.56 33.89
N GLY A 24 1.54 -2.55 34.10
CA GLY A 24 2.53 -2.98 33.11
C GLY A 24 2.15 -4.21 32.28
N ARG A 25 0.90 -4.71 32.36
CA ARG A 25 0.52 -6.02 31.80
C ARG A 25 -0.71 -6.03 30.89
N ALA A 26 -1.00 -4.92 30.21
CA ALA A 26 -2.05 -4.87 29.18
C ALA A 26 -1.54 -4.94 27.72
N ASN A 27 -0.22 -4.83 27.47
CA ASN A 27 0.35 -4.86 26.11
C ASN A 27 1.19 -6.11 25.79
N SER A 28 0.89 -7.24 26.45
CA SER A 28 1.63 -8.51 26.32
C SER A 28 0.99 -9.48 25.31
N ILE A 29 0.53 -8.99 24.15
CA ILE A 29 0.10 -9.83 23.01
C ILE A 29 0.76 -9.35 21.69
N VAL A 30 1.99 -8.83 21.75
CA VAL A 30 2.74 -8.37 20.55
C VAL A 30 4.16 -8.94 20.52
N SER A 31 4.37 -10.21 20.92
CA SER A 31 5.73 -10.79 20.89
C SER A 31 5.83 -12.26 20.47
N ARG A 32 4.81 -12.83 19.79
CA ARG A 32 4.90 -14.23 19.28
C ARG A 32 4.50 -14.43 17.82
N SER A 33 4.56 -13.39 16.98
CA SER A 33 4.38 -13.55 15.52
C SER A 33 5.61 -13.18 14.68
N ALA A 34 6.71 -12.74 15.29
CA ALA A 34 7.94 -12.35 14.58
C ALA A 34 8.99 -13.49 14.48
N ALA A 35 8.54 -14.74 14.33
CA ALA A 35 9.40 -15.87 13.98
C ALA A 35 8.86 -16.58 12.74
N LYS A 36 8.84 -15.85 11.62
CA LYS A 36 8.89 -16.44 10.28
C LYS A 36 9.92 -15.62 9.49
N ALA A 37 10.91 -16.33 8.97
CA ALA A 37 12.00 -15.86 8.13
C ALA A 37 11.53 -14.87 7.04
N PRO A 38 12.43 -14.03 6.48
CA PRO A 38 12.10 -13.23 5.30
C PRO A 38 11.71 -14.20 4.18
N ALA A 39 10.40 -14.32 3.95
CA ALA A 39 9.91 -14.96 2.75
C ALA A 39 10.39 -14.10 1.57
N PRO A 40 10.93 -14.69 0.50
CA PRO A 40 11.04 -13.96 -0.74
C PRO A 40 9.64 -13.42 -1.05
N HIS A 41 9.60 -12.19 -1.56
CA HIS A 41 8.47 -11.54 -2.21
C HIS A 41 7.99 -12.47 -3.32
N THR A 42 7.27 -13.49 -2.90
CA THR A 42 6.62 -14.44 -3.76
C THR A 42 5.32 -13.75 -4.03
N ASN A 43 5.16 -13.31 -5.26
CA ASN A 43 3.89 -13.17 -5.95
C ASN A 43 2.99 -14.37 -5.58
N GLN A 44 2.35 -14.33 -4.41
CA GLN A 44 1.13 -15.08 -4.19
C GLN A 44 0.06 -14.31 -4.92
N GLY A 45 0.12 -14.41 -6.26
CA GLY A 45 -1.05 -14.32 -7.08
C GLY A 45 -2.09 -15.18 -6.40
N ILE A 46 -3.13 -14.54 -5.89
CA ILE A 46 -4.37 -15.20 -5.50
C ILE A 46 -4.66 -16.15 -6.65
N LYS A 47 -4.45 -17.46 -6.43
CA LYS A 47 -4.86 -18.50 -7.37
C LYS A 47 -6.38 -18.53 -7.30
N ALA A 48 -7.00 -17.52 -7.90
CA ALA A 48 -8.41 -17.58 -8.22
C ALA A 48 -8.50 -18.72 -9.23
N SER A 49 -9.07 -19.83 -8.76
CA SER A 49 -9.47 -20.95 -9.59
C SER A 49 -10.14 -20.36 -10.83
N GLY A 50 -9.55 -20.62 -12.00
CA GLY A 50 -9.92 -20.00 -13.27
C GLY A 50 -11.31 -20.43 -13.69
N VAL A 51 -12.33 -19.81 -13.10
CA VAL A 51 -13.64 -19.73 -13.71
C VAL A 51 -13.69 -18.34 -14.30
N SER A 52 -13.45 -18.27 -15.61
CA SER A 52 -13.77 -17.12 -16.45
C SER A 52 -15.30 -16.98 -16.49
N ILE A 53 -15.90 -16.63 -15.37
CA ILE A 53 -17.29 -16.20 -15.34
C ILE A 53 -17.26 -14.83 -16.00
N PRO A 54 -18.00 -14.60 -17.10
CA PRO A 54 -18.15 -13.26 -17.63
C PRO A 54 -18.60 -12.36 -16.49
N ALA A 55 -17.98 -11.18 -16.38
CA ALA A 55 -18.27 -10.20 -15.34
C ALA A 55 -19.66 -9.54 -15.53
N THR A 56 -20.67 -10.34 -15.86
CA THR A 56 -22.07 -9.97 -16.02
C THR A 56 -22.73 -9.94 -14.64
N GLY A 57 -22.20 -9.08 -13.78
CA GLY A 57 -22.75 -8.79 -12.47
C GLY A 57 -22.48 -7.33 -12.11
N PRO A 58 -23.24 -6.75 -11.17
CA PRO A 58 -22.97 -5.40 -10.70
C PRO A 58 -21.51 -5.30 -10.20
N ILE A 59 -20.83 -4.20 -10.53
CA ILE A 59 -19.45 -3.96 -10.13
C ILE A 59 -19.36 -3.98 -8.61
N ASN A 60 -18.51 -4.85 -8.06
CA ASN A 60 -18.16 -4.79 -6.66
C ASN A 60 -17.30 -3.53 -6.41
N ARG A 61 -17.91 -2.51 -5.81
CA ARG A 61 -17.27 -1.21 -5.58
C ARG A 61 -16.04 -1.29 -4.67
N LEU A 62 -16.03 -2.19 -3.68
CA LEU A 62 -14.88 -2.35 -2.79
C LEU A 62 -13.67 -2.84 -3.59
N MET A 63 -13.84 -3.91 -4.38
CA MET A 63 -12.76 -4.46 -5.20
C MET A 63 -12.28 -3.48 -6.27
N TYR A 64 -13.20 -2.72 -6.87
CA TYR A 64 -12.86 -1.68 -7.83
C TYR A 64 -11.95 -0.61 -7.19
N LEU A 65 -12.32 -0.10 -6.02
CA LEU A 65 -11.56 0.95 -5.34
C LEU A 65 -10.21 0.44 -4.82
N GLU A 66 -10.16 -0.80 -4.32
CA GLU A 66 -8.92 -1.46 -3.91
C GLU A 66 -7.95 -1.59 -5.08
N ALA A 67 -8.44 -2.09 -6.22
CA ALA A 67 -7.65 -2.23 -7.44
C ALA A 67 -7.13 -0.88 -7.95
N ARG A 68 -8.00 0.15 -7.95
CA ARG A 68 -7.63 1.50 -8.37
C ARG A 68 -6.57 2.11 -7.45
N ARG A 69 -6.72 1.97 -6.12
CA ARG A 69 -5.73 2.45 -5.14
C ARG A 69 -4.38 1.77 -5.36
N TRP A 70 -4.38 0.44 -5.48
CA TRP A 70 -3.18 -0.33 -5.75
C TRP A 70 -2.50 0.10 -7.06
N ALA A 71 -3.28 0.31 -8.13
CA ALA A 71 -2.75 0.76 -9.42
C ALA A 71 -2.11 2.15 -9.33
N VAL A 72 -2.74 3.10 -8.61
CA VAL A 72 -2.17 4.43 -8.35
C VAL A 72 -0.86 4.34 -7.57
N ASP A 73 -0.82 3.50 -6.53
CA ASP A 73 0.40 3.27 -5.74
C ASP A 73 1.53 2.70 -6.63
N LEU A 74 1.20 1.77 -7.54
CA LEU A 74 2.16 1.22 -8.50
C LEU A 74 2.68 2.29 -9.47
N VAL A 75 1.80 3.11 -10.04
CA VAL A 75 2.18 4.22 -10.92
C VAL A 75 3.11 5.19 -10.17
N ALA A 76 2.79 5.52 -8.91
CA ALA A 76 3.63 6.37 -8.08
C ALA A 76 5.02 5.75 -7.83
N SER A 77 5.09 4.43 -7.64
CA SER A 77 6.36 3.70 -7.45
C SER A 77 7.23 3.66 -8.72
N LEU A 78 6.62 3.81 -9.90
CA LEU A 78 7.28 3.78 -11.20
C LEU A 78 7.47 5.16 -11.82
N ARG A 79 7.35 6.24 -11.03
CA ARG A 79 7.62 7.61 -11.48
C ARG A 79 9.01 7.68 -12.14
N GLY A 80 9.04 7.99 -13.43
CA GLY A 80 10.25 8.00 -14.26
C GLY A 80 10.37 6.84 -15.26
N SER A 81 9.49 5.84 -15.18
CA SER A 81 9.38 4.81 -16.23
C SER A 81 8.49 5.29 -17.38
N PRO A 82 8.72 4.83 -18.62
CA PRO A 82 7.83 5.11 -19.75
C PRO A 82 6.41 4.59 -19.49
N VAL A 83 5.41 5.31 -19.99
CA VAL A 83 3.99 5.00 -19.77
C VAL A 83 3.64 3.60 -20.31
N GLU A 84 4.23 3.20 -21.43
CA GLU A 84 4.03 1.88 -22.04
C GLU A 84 4.41 0.74 -21.08
N VAL A 85 5.54 0.88 -20.40
CA VAL A 85 6.04 -0.11 -19.44
C VAL A 85 5.12 -0.20 -18.22
N VAL A 86 4.59 0.94 -17.77
CA VAL A 86 3.65 1.00 -16.66
C VAL A 86 2.32 0.33 -17.04
N VAL A 87 1.81 0.61 -18.25
CA VAL A 87 0.58 0.00 -18.78
C VAL A 87 0.73 -1.51 -18.94
N GLU A 88 1.86 -1.99 -19.46
CA GLU A 88 2.12 -3.42 -19.60
C GLU A 88 2.12 -4.14 -18.24
N ARG A 89 2.76 -3.53 -17.24
CA ARG A 89 2.78 -4.08 -15.87
C ARG A 89 1.39 -4.10 -15.23
N LEU A 90 0.61 -3.04 -15.42
CA LEU A 90 -0.77 -2.99 -14.93
C LEU A 90 -1.65 -4.05 -15.63
N ALA A 91 -1.50 -4.23 -16.95
CA ALA A 91 -2.21 -5.25 -17.70
C ALA A 91 -1.80 -6.67 -17.28
N GLY A 92 -0.51 -6.91 -17.02
CA GLY A 92 -0.05 -8.21 -16.50
C GLY A 92 -0.64 -8.55 -15.13
N ALA A 93 -0.95 -7.54 -14.31
CA ALA A 93 -1.53 -7.73 -12.98
C ALA A 93 -3.03 -8.08 -12.97
N THR A 94 -3.74 -7.97 -14.10
CA THR A 94 -5.16 -8.33 -14.21
C THR A 94 -5.38 -9.82 -14.50
N ALA A 95 -4.33 -10.55 -14.87
CA ALA A 95 -4.42 -11.98 -15.20
C ALA A 95 -5.02 -12.81 -14.05
N GLY A 96 -6.12 -13.50 -14.32
CA GLY A 96 -6.82 -14.33 -13.33
C GLY A 96 -7.49 -13.54 -12.19
N ARG A 97 -7.69 -12.22 -12.35
CA ARG A 97 -8.41 -11.39 -11.35
C ARG A 97 -9.90 -11.27 -11.70
N PRO A 98 -10.77 -11.07 -10.70
CA PRO A 98 -12.20 -10.82 -10.94
C PRO A 98 -12.43 -9.53 -11.74
N GLY A 99 -13.46 -9.50 -12.59
CA GLY A 99 -13.72 -8.37 -13.49
C GLY A 99 -13.84 -7.00 -12.81
N SER A 100 -14.39 -6.92 -11.58
CA SER A 100 -14.45 -5.65 -10.84
C SER A 100 -13.06 -5.10 -10.45
N TYR A 101 -12.09 -6.00 -10.21
CA TYR A 101 -10.70 -5.61 -9.95
C TYR A 101 -10.03 -5.16 -11.27
N VAL A 102 -10.27 -5.90 -12.36
CA VAL A 102 -9.78 -5.52 -13.70
C VAL A 102 -10.28 -4.13 -14.10
N ALA A 103 -11.57 -3.85 -13.93
CA ALA A 103 -12.16 -2.55 -14.23
C ALA A 103 -11.51 -1.40 -13.42
N GLY A 104 -11.11 -1.65 -12.18
CA GLY A 104 -10.40 -0.67 -11.35
C GLY A 104 -9.00 -0.33 -11.89
N ILE A 105 -8.27 -1.35 -12.36
CA ILE A 105 -6.97 -1.15 -13.01
C ILE A 105 -7.13 -0.47 -14.38
N GLU A 106 -8.08 -0.92 -15.20
CA GLU A 106 -8.35 -0.35 -16.53
C GLU A 106 -8.71 1.13 -16.46
N SER A 107 -9.44 1.55 -15.41
CA SER A 107 -9.72 2.97 -15.14
C SER A 107 -8.44 3.80 -15.07
N VAL A 108 -7.40 3.32 -14.37
CA VAL A 108 -6.12 4.02 -14.23
C VAL A 108 -5.34 3.99 -15.54
N ILE A 109 -5.33 2.85 -16.25
CA ILE A 109 -4.70 2.75 -17.57
C ILE A 109 -5.29 3.79 -18.54
N ASN A 110 -6.61 3.97 -18.53
CA ASN A 110 -7.27 4.95 -19.40
C ASN A 110 -6.91 6.40 -19.02
N GLU A 111 -6.85 6.71 -17.72
CA GLU A 111 -6.39 8.01 -17.22
C GLU A 111 -4.94 8.31 -17.63
N LEU A 112 -4.05 7.31 -17.54
CA LEU A 112 -2.64 7.46 -17.95
C LEU A 112 -2.51 7.76 -19.45
N LYS A 113 -3.20 6.99 -20.30
CA LYS A 113 -3.19 7.20 -21.75
C LYS A 113 -3.74 8.57 -22.14
N THR A 114 -4.76 9.06 -21.44
CA THR A 114 -5.35 10.37 -21.72
C THR A 114 -4.39 11.51 -21.35
N THR A 115 -3.65 11.34 -20.25
CA THR A 115 -2.65 12.33 -19.80
C THR A 115 -1.48 12.40 -20.78
N ASP A 116 -0.94 11.24 -21.18
CA ASP A 116 0.18 11.15 -22.13
C ASP A 116 -0.13 11.80 -23.49
N VAL A 117 -1.34 11.57 -24.02
CA VAL A 117 -1.81 12.20 -25.27
C VAL A 117 -1.87 13.72 -25.13
N THR A 118 -2.21 14.23 -23.95
CA THR A 118 -2.29 15.66 -23.68
C THR A 118 -0.89 16.28 -23.63
N ASP A 119 0.04 15.66 -22.89
CA ASP A 119 1.44 16.10 -22.81
C ASP A 119 2.11 16.13 -24.20
N GLN A 120 1.85 15.12 -25.03
CA GLN A 120 2.39 15.04 -26.38
C GLN A 120 1.83 16.13 -27.31
N ARG A 121 0.53 16.46 -27.17
CA ARG A 121 -0.10 17.53 -27.96
C ARG A 121 0.50 18.89 -27.62
N ASP A 122 0.73 19.16 -26.34
CA ASP A 122 1.28 20.43 -25.87
C ASP A 122 2.74 20.60 -26.31
N ASN A 123 3.53 19.52 -26.25
CA ASN A 123 4.92 19.52 -26.72
C ASN A 123 5.03 19.80 -28.24
N GLN A 124 4.14 19.21 -29.05
CA GLN A 124 4.10 19.51 -30.49
C GLN A 124 3.71 20.96 -30.82
N ASN A 125 2.84 21.58 -30.01
CA ASN A 125 2.47 22.99 -30.20
C ASN A 125 3.64 23.93 -29.91
N LEU A 126 4.43 23.64 -28.87
CA LEU A 126 5.65 24.39 -28.53
C LEU A 126 6.69 24.28 -29.65
N ALA A 127 6.95 23.08 -30.17
CA ALA A 127 7.92 22.87 -31.24
C ALA A 127 7.58 23.66 -32.52
N ARG A 128 6.28 23.78 -32.86
CA ARG A 128 5.82 24.58 -34.01
C ARG A 128 6.02 26.09 -33.83
N GLN A 129 6.02 26.59 -32.61
CA GLN A 129 6.24 28.01 -32.32
C GLN A 129 7.72 28.38 -32.41
N THR A 130 8.62 27.50 -31.96
CA THR A 130 10.07 27.76 -31.98
C THR A 130 10.67 27.75 -33.39
N GLY A 131 10.05 27.05 -34.34
CA GLY A 131 10.48 27.02 -35.76
C GLY A 131 10.14 28.27 -36.57
N ARG A 132 9.40 29.24 -36.01
CA ARG A 132 8.99 30.46 -36.69
C ARG A 132 9.93 31.62 -36.34
N LYS A 133 11.18 31.54 -36.81
CA LYS A 133 12.04 32.72 -36.92
C LYS A 133 11.81 33.35 -38.30
N VAL A 134 11.35 34.60 -38.28
CA VAL A 134 11.24 35.50 -39.43
C VAL A 134 12.60 36.06 -39.77
#